data_AF-A0A2V1EA61-F1
#
_entry.id   AF-A0A2V1EA61-F1
#
_cell.length_a   1.000
_cell.length_b   1.000
_cell.length_c   1.000
_cell.angle_alpha   90.00
_cell.angle_beta   90.00
_cell.angle_gamma   90.00
#
_symmetry.space_group_name_H-M   'P 1'
#
loop_
_entity.id
_entity.type
_entity.pdbx_description
1 polymer ?
#
loop_
_entity_poly.entity_id
_entity_poly.type
_entity_poly.pdbx_seq_one_letter_code
_entity_poly.pdbx_strand_id
1 'polypeptide(L)'
;LSPKKEKHDRVRIFTPPKPMLNGCILPGPIAQMEAFTGWSVRGHTEKGNRPTWWCKFDKVVVFDGVEEIEGEMRFKIRTSKGLTVARRRGDTETVVIPMNCAHCQDMLNRTEWKYDVQVCKRTVCWDCNERCKWEVEQEKKKKSKDAAEGQNVERGDANRIRADSVLQDEQERHEELMSKIGIEPAPKEPIEIVGSIEERL
;
A
#
# COMPACT_ATOMS: atom_id res chain seq x y z
N LEU A 1 24.92 47.24 -19.98
CA LEU A 1 23.79 46.86 -19.09
C LEU A 1 23.16 45.60 -19.65
N SER A 2 23.47 44.43 -19.07
CA SER A 2 22.90 43.16 -19.56
C SER A 2 21.47 42.99 -19.03
N PRO A 3 20.50 42.59 -19.88
CA PRO A 3 19.11 42.48 -19.46
C PRO A 3 18.97 41.31 -18.47
N LYS A 4 18.40 41.59 -17.29
CA LYS A 4 18.01 40.57 -16.31
C LYS A 4 16.86 39.76 -16.92
N LYS A 5 17.10 38.49 -17.24
CA LYS A 5 16.04 37.56 -17.66
C LYS A 5 15.00 37.47 -16.54
N GLU A 6 13.76 37.83 -16.84
CA GLU A 6 12.62 37.56 -15.98
C GLU A 6 12.57 36.06 -15.68
N LYS A 7 12.62 35.73 -14.38
CA LYS A 7 12.40 34.36 -13.93
C LYS A 7 10.92 34.06 -14.13
N HIS A 8 10.60 33.33 -15.18
CA HIS A 8 9.32 32.62 -15.24
C HIS A 8 9.24 31.71 -14.01
N ASP A 9 8.32 32.02 -13.10
CA ASP A 9 7.95 31.13 -12.00
C ASP A 9 7.32 29.89 -12.59
N ARG A 10 8.16 28.89 -12.87
CA ARG A 10 7.69 27.55 -13.23
C ARG A 10 7.02 26.98 -12.00
N VAL A 11 5.68 26.90 -12.05
CA VAL A 11 4.87 26.18 -11.07
C VAL A 11 5.44 24.76 -10.96
N ARG A 12 5.95 24.41 -9.78
CA ARG A 12 6.49 23.08 -9.50
C ARG A 12 5.33 22.20 -9.07
N ILE A 13 5.14 21.08 -9.75
CA ILE A 13 4.10 20.09 -9.44
C ILE A 13 4.79 18.87 -8.85
N PHE A 14 4.41 18.50 -7.62
CA PHE A 14 4.90 17.28 -7.00
C PHE A 14 4.29 16.06 -7.69
N THR A 15 5.14 15.13 -8.13
CA THR A 15 4.70 13.85 -8.68
C THR A 15 4.94 12.75 -7.64
N PRO A 16 3.89 12.09 -7.12
CA PRO A 16 4.04 11.05 -6.12
C PRO A 16 4.82 9.85 -6.70
N PRO A 17 5.52 9.07 -5.85
CA PRO A 17 6.25 7.90 -6.31
C PRO A 17 5.27 6.87 -6.92
N LYS A 18 5.59 6.41 -8.13
CA LYS A 18 4.83 5.35 -8.81
C LYS A 18 4.91 4.06 -7.98
N PRO A 19 3.79 3.34 -7.78
CA PRO A 19 3.81 2.04 -7.12
C PRO A 19 4.62 1.05 -7.97
N MET A 20 5.33 0.16 -7.29
CA MET A 20 6.07 -0.92 -7.95
C MET A 20 5.09 -2.00 -8.40
N LEU A 21 5.06 -2.30 -9.69
CA LEU A 21 4.21 -3.37 -10.20
C LEU A 21 4.67 -4.71 -9.64
N ASN A 22 3.79 -5.36 -8.89
CA ASN A 22 4.05 -6.63 -8.19
C ASN A 22 5.32 -6.60 -7.31
N GLY A 23 5.75 -5.42 -6.85
CA GLY A 23 6.95 -5.25 -6.03
C GLY A 23 8.28 -5.50 -6.78
N CYS A 24 8.27 -5.53 -8.12
CA CYS A 24 9.49 -5.76 -8.91
C CYS A 24 10.36 -4.50 -8.97
N ILE A 25 11.61 -4.59 -8.53
CA ILE A 25 12.59 -3.49 -8.57
C ILE A 25 13.41 -3.52 -9.87
N LEU A 26 13.58 -4.71 -10.45
CA LEU A 26 14.30 -4.87 -11.70
C LEU A 26 13.43 -4.40 -12.87
N PRO A 27 14.02 -3.71 -13.87
CA PRO A 27 13.30 -3.36 -15.08
C PRO A 27 12.80 -4.65 -15.75
N GLY A 28 11.53 -4.69 -16.11
CA GLY A 28 11.00 -5.76 -16.95
C GLY A 28 11.61 -5.73 -18.35
N PRO A 29 11.34 -6.76 -19.18
CA PRO A 29 11.75 -6.74 -20.58
C PRO A 29 11.30 -5.44 -21.25
N ILE A 30 12.25 -4.83 -21.96
CA ILE A 30 12.41 -3.41 -22.36
C ILE A 30 11.19 -2.76 -23.05
N ALA A 31 10.16 -3.53 -23.43
CA ALA A 31 9.09 -3.09 -24.30
C ALA A 31 7.81 -2.56 -23.60
N GLN A 32 7.63 -2.73 -22.29
CA GLN A 32 6.31 -2.48 -21.69
C GLN A 32 6.24 -1.39 -20.62
N MET A 33 7.34 -1.01 -19.95
CA MET A 33 7.27 -0.08 -18.81
C MET A 33 8.52 0.79 -18.67
N GLU A 34 8.32 2.09 -18.39
CA GLU A 34 9.41 3.00 -18.03
C GLU A 34 10.22 2.42 -16.85
N ALA A 35 11.55 2.40 -16.99
CA ALA A 35 12.43 1.90 -15.95
C ALA A 35 12.19 2.64 -14.61
N PHE A 36 12.12 1.89 -13.51
CA PHE A 36 12.01 2.47 -12.18
C PHE A 36 13.19 3.42 -11.92
N THR A 37 12.88 4.67 -11.65
CA THR A 37 13.88 5.60 -11.14
C THR A 37 14.10 5.31 -9.66
N GLY A 38 15.31 5.50 -9.13
CA GLY A 38 15.59 5.29 -7.70
C GLY A 38 14.66 6.07 -6.76
N TRP A 39 14.00 7.12 -7.27
CA TRP A 39 12.94 7.84 -6.58
C TRP A 39 11.72 6.98 -6.24
N SER A 40 11.32 6.06 -7.12
CA SER A 40 10.14 5.21 -6.91
C SER A 40 10.39 4.08 -5.92
N VAL A 41 11.66 3.73 -5.69
CA VAL A 41 12.02 2.67 -4.74
C VAL A 41 11.81 3.16 -3.31
N ARG A 42 11.05 2.39 -2.54
CA ARG A 42 10.77 2.63 -1.13
C ARG A 42 11.48 1.59 -0.29
N GLY A 43 12.42 2.03 0.54
CA GLY A 43 13.06 1.20 1.56
C GLY A 43 12.58 1.59 2.95
N HIS A 44 13.07 0.86 3.94
CA HIS A 44 12.93 1.19 5.36
C HIS A 44 14.27 1.11 6.09
N THR A 45 14.43 1.86 7.18
CA THR A 45 15.59 1.68 8.05
C THR A 45 15.43 0.42 8.90
N GLU A 46 16.54 -0.27 9.19
CA GLU A 46 16.54 -1.47 10.03
C GLU A 46 16.17 -1.14 11.49
N LYS A 47 16.72 -0.06 12.05
CA LYS A 47 16.57 0.28 13.48
C LYS A 47 15.19 0.81 13.87
N GLY A 48 14.44 1.38 12.92
CA GLY A 48 13.23 2.14 13.24
C GLY A 48 12.11 2.01 12.22
N ASN A 49 12.25 1.11 11.24
CA ASN A 49 11.31 0.92 10.13
C ASN A 49 10.88 2.25 9.48
N ARG A 50 11.80 3.20 9.39
CA ARG A 50 11.52 4.56 8.90
C ARG A 50 11.56 4.55 7.37
N PRO A 51 10.61 5.20 6.68
CA PRO A 51 10.60 5.19 5.23
C PRO A 51 11.84 5.91 4.67
N THR A 52 12.41 5.32 3.63
CA THR A 52 13.61 5.82 2.96
C THR A 52 13.46 5.77 1.45
N TRP A 53 14.15 6.68 0.75
CA TRP A 53 14.14 6.74 -0.71
C TRP A 53 15.37 7.44 -1.28
N TRP A 54 15.56 7.32 -2.59
CA TRP A 54 16.68 7.91 -3.31
C TRP A 54 16.26 9.16 -4.09
N CYS A 55 16.87 10.30 -3.77
CA CYS A 55 16.75 11.57 -4.44
C CYS A 55 17.95 11.83 -5.35
N LYS A 56 17.70 12.41 -6.54
CA LYS A 56 18.76 12.85 -7.46
C LYS A 56 19.77 13.80 -6.78
N PHE A 57 19.25 14.73 -5.97
CA PHE A 57 20.05 15.77 -5.32
C PHE A 57 20.51 15.40 -3.91
N ASP A 58 19.60 14.83 -3.11
CA ASP A 58 19.87 14.54 -1.70
C ASP A 58 20.36 13.10 -1.47
N LYS A 59 20.61 12.34 -2.53
CA LYS A 59 21.09 10.95 -2.48
C LYS A 59 20.12 10.08 -1.68
N VAL A 60 20.47 9.58 -0.50
CA VAL A 60 19.53 8.82 0.34
C VAL A 60 18.85 9.78 1.31
N VAL A 61 17.53 9.67 1.42
CA VAL A 61 16.70 10.42 2.36
C VAL A 61 16.01 9.42 3.29
N VAL A 62 16.08 9.70 4.58
CA VAL A 62 15.46 8.96 5.67
C VAL A 62 14.50 9.91 6.37
N PHE A 63 13.23 9.52 6.47
CA PHE A 63 12.20 10.30 7.14
C PHE A 63 11.92 9.74 8.54
N ASP A 64 12.34 10.46 9.58
CA ASP A 64 12.19 10.02 10.97
C ASP A 64 10.84 10.42 11.59
N GLY A 65 10.08 11.29 10.92
CA GLY A 65 8.75 11.72 11.35
C GLY A 65 8.55 13.24 11.26
N VAL A 66 7.46 13.70 11.85
CA VAL A 66 7.10 15.13 11.94
C VAL A 66 7.08 15.56 13.40
N GLU A 67 7.62 16.74 13.67
CA GLU A 67 7.44 17.49 14.91
C GLU A 67 6.53 18.67 14.63
N GLU A 68 5.51 18.83 15.46
CA GLU A 68 4.66 20.02 15.45
C GLU A 68 5.13 20.91 16.60
N ILE A 69 5.75 22.04 16.26
CA ILE A 69 6.22 23.03 17.24
C ILE A 69 5.50 24.32 16.89
N GLU A 70 4.73 24.86 17.84
CA GLU A 70 4.04 26.15 17.69
C GLU A 70 3.09 26.24 16.47
N GLY A 71 2.52 25.10 16.05
CA GLY A 71 1.64 25.01 14.87
C GLY A 71 2.38 24.94 13.53
N GLU A 72 3.72 25.00 13.53
CA GLU A 72 4.54 24.78 12.34
C GLU A 72 4.97 23.30 12.26
N MET A 73 4.60 22.63 11.16
CA MET A 73 5.03 21.24 10.91
C MET A 73 6.50 21.22 10.44
N ARG A 74 7.39 20.70 11.27
CA ARG A 74 8.80 20.49 10.94
C ARG A 74 9.09 19.02 10.71
N PHE A 75 9.54 18.68 9.52
CA PHE A 75 9.91 17.31 9.18
C PHE A 75 11.31 16.98 9.71
N LYS A 76 11.41 15.88 10.46
CA LYS A 76 12.69 15.28 10.85
C LYS A 76 13.21 14.43 9.71
N ILE A 77 14.22 14.95 9.03
CA ILE A 77 14.80 14.30 7.85
C ILE A 77 16.30 14.16 8.04
N ARG A 78 16.81 12.98 7.70
CA ARG A 78 18.24 12.70 7.58
C ARG A 78 18.57 12.39 6.13
N THR A 79 19.71 12.87 5.66
CA THR A 79 20.15 12.66 4.29
C THR A 79 21.65 12.39 4.21
N SER A 80 22.04 11.59 3.22
CA SER A 80 23.45 11.33 2.90
C SER A 80 24.11 12.43 2.04
N LYS A 81 23.38 13.51 1.74
CA LYS A 81 23.84 14.64 0.94
C LYS A 81 25.17 15.22 1.44
N GLY A 82 26.17 15.15 0.57
CA GLY A 82 27.46 15.81 0.75
C GLY A 82 28.32 15.23 1.89
N LEU A 83 27.95 14.07 2.46
CA LEU A 83 28.76 13.41 3.49
C LEU A 83 30.02 12.78 2.91
N THR A 84 29.88 12.11 1.76
CA THR A 84 31.02 11.50 1.04
C THR A 84 32.07 12.53 0.64
N VAL A 85 31.63 13.74 0.26
CA VAL A 85 32.52 14.84 -0.17
C VAL A 85 33.16 15.55 1.03
N ALA A 86 32.42 15.72 2.13
CA ALA A 86 32.87 16.53 3.25
C ALA A 86 33.59 15.72 4.37
N ARG A 87 33.76 14.40 4.23
CA ARG A 87 34.32 13.48 5.25
C ARG A 87 33.78 13.72 6.66
N ARG A 88 32.49 14.08 6.77
CA ARG A 88 31.85 14.39 8.06
C ARG A 88 31.35 13.10 8.70
N ARG A 89 31.36 13.06 10.03
CA ARG A 89 30.71 11.98 10.79
C ARG A 89 29.20 12.10 10.63
N GLY A 90 28.61 11.14 9.94
CA GLY A 90 27.17 10.89 9.92
C GLY A 90 26.84 9.67 10.77
N ASP A 91 25.55 9.49 11.06
CA ASP A 91 25.04 8.28 11.67
C ASP A 91 25.01 7.18 10.62
N THR A 92 25.57 6.01 10.93
CA THR A 92 25.46 4.83 10.06
C THR A 92 24.07 4.22 10.21
N GLU A 93 23.36 4.13 9.09
CA GLU A 93 22.05 3.53 8.96
C GLU A 93 22.07 2.41 7.93
N THR A 94 21.42 1.30 8.26
CA THR A 94 21.17 0.19 7.35
C THR A 94 19.81 0.40 6.72
N VAL A 95 19.77 0.61 5.41
CA VAL A 95 18.53 0.68 4.64
C VAL A 95 18.22 -0.71 4.08
N VAL A 96 17.00 -1.18 4.31
CA VAL A 96 16.50 -2.46 3.86
C VAL A 96 15.42 -2.20 2.80
N ILE A 97 15.55 -2.87 1.66
CA ILE A 97 14.55 -2.85 0.59
C ILE A 97 13.95 -4.26 0.51
N PRO A 98 12.67 -4.43 0.87
CA PRO A 98 12.01 -5.72 0.78
C PRO A 98 11.79 -6.09 -0.69
N MET A 99 12.17 -7.30 -1.07
CA MET A 99 11.96 -7.82 -2.43
C MET A 99 10.81 -8.82 -2.39
N ASN A 100 9.60 -8.33 -2.64
CA ASN A 100 8.37 -9.16 -2.59
C ASN A 100 8.06 -9.84 -3.94
N CYS A 101 8.82 -9.53 -4.99
CA CYS A 101 8.58 -10.08 -6.32
C CYS A 101 9.37 -11.38 -6.52
N ALA A 102 8.69 -12.45 -6.92
CA ALA A 102 9.31 -13.73 -7.26
C ALA A 102 10.43 -13.57 -8.30
N HIS A 103 10.23 -12.77 -9.35
CA HIS A 103 11.26 -12.47 -10.35
C HIS A 103 12.53 -11.87 -9.72
N CYS A 104 12.40 -10.92 -8.81
CA CYS A 104 13.57 -10.33 -8.14
C CYS A 104 14.26 -11.33 -7.20
N GLN A 105 13.46 -12.14 -6.50
CA GLN A 105 13.98 -13.18 -5.61
C GLN A 105 14.75 -14.25 -6.38
N ASP A 106 14.22 -14.73 -7.50
CA ASP A 106 14.85 -15.76 -8.34
C ASP A 106 16.13 -15.24 -9.01
N MET A 107 16.10 -14.00 -9.52
CA MET A 107 17.26 -13.41 -10.20
C MET A 107 18.41 -13.06 -9.25
N LEU A 108 18.09 -12.65 -8.02
CA LEU A 108 19.10 -12.19 -7.04
C LEU A 108 19.38 -13.21 -5.93
N ASN A 109 18.59 -14.29 -5.85
CA ASN A 109 18.61 -15.30 -4.78
C ASN A 109 18.57 -14.71 -3.37
N ARG A 110 17.77 -13.64 -3.19
CA ARG A 110 17.67 -12.87 -1.94
C ARG A 110 16.25 -12.38 -1.74
N THR A 111 15.82 -12.31 -0.48
CA THR A 111 14.50 -11.79 -0.08
C THR A 111 14.52 -10.31 0.28
N GLU A 112 15.69 -9.78 0.65
CA GLU A 112 15.90 -8.39 1.02
C GLU A 112 17.24 -7.86 0.50
N TRP A 113 17.28 -6.57 0.20
CA TRP A 113 18.51 -5.86 -0.13
C TRP A 113 18.87 -4.93 1.02
N LYS A 114 20.03 -5.15 1.65
CA LYS A 114 20.59 -4.25 2.67
C LYS A 114 21.62 -3.31 2.08
N TYR A 115 21.57 -2.04 2.45
CA TYR A 115 22.48 -1.00 2.00
C TYR A 115 22.88 -0.09 3.18
N ASP A 116 24.15 -0.15 3.56
CA ASP A 116 24.70 0.68 4.62
C ASP A 116 25.04 2.06 4.10
N VAL A 117 24.55 3.10 4.78
CA VAL A 117 24.74 4.49 4.38
C VAL A 117 24.91 5.39 5.59
N GLN A 118 25.79 6.38 5.47
CA GLN A 118 25.90 7.44 6.46
C GLN A 118 24.89 8.54 6.14
N VAL A 119 24.16 8.99 7.15
CA VAL A 119 23.16 10.06 7.04
C VAL A 119 23.35 11.11 8.12
N CYS A 120 22.91 12.34 7.86
CA CYS A 120 22.96 13.44 8.82
C CYS A 120 21.70 14.31 8.71
N LYS A 121 21.32 14.98 9.80
CA LYS A 121 20.18 15.91 9.81
C LYS A 121 20.48 17.12 8.92
N ARG A 122 19.69 17.31 7.87
CA ARG A 122 19.78 18.47 6.95
C ARG A 122 18.46 18.72 6.24
N THR A 123 18.35 19.93 5.69
CA THR A 123 17.30 20.30 4.74
C THR A 123 17.46 19.54 3.42
N VAL A 124 16.33 19.12 2.86
CA VAL A 124 16.24 18.42 1.57
C VAL A 124 15.71 19.33 0.47
N CYS A 125 15.72 18.84 -0.77
CA CYS A 125 15.11 19.54 -1.90
C CYS A 125 13.58 19.66 -1.73
N TRP A 126 12.99 20.53 -2.54
CA TRP A 126 11.54 20.75 -2.53
C TRP A 126 10.75 19.46 -2.77
N ASP A 127 11.15 18.63 -3.74
CA ASP A 127 10.46 17.37 -4.04
C ASP A 127 10.49 16.38 -2.86
N CYS A 128 11.60 16.34 -2.11
CA CYS A 128 11.71 15.48 -0.92
C CYS A 128 10.85 15.99 0.22
N ASN A 129 10.74 17.32 0.37
CA ASN A 129 9.88 17.91 1.37
C ASN A 129 8.40 17.62 1.08
N GLU A 130 7.98 17.76 -0.17
CA GLU A 130 6.62 17.39 -0.60
C GLU A 130 6.37 15.88 -0.45
N ARG A 131 7.38 15.04 -0.71
CA ARG A 131 7.26 13.61 -0.42
C ARG A 131 7.09 13.31 1.06
N CYS A 132 7.78 14.02 1.97
CA CYS A 132 7.57 13.85 3.40
C CYS A 132 6.11 14.15 3.80
N LYS A 133 5.53 15.22 3.27
CA LYS A 133 4.08 15.52 3.46
C LYS A 133 3.22 14.37 2.97
N TRP A 134 3.49 13.89 1.76
CA TRP A 134 2.76 12.77 1.17
C TRP A 134 2.86 11.49 2.01
N GLU A 135 4.05 11.14 2.53
CA GLU A 135 4.22 9.97 3.41
C GLU A 135 3.39 10.08 4.69
N VAL A 136 3.34 11.27 5.31
CA VAL A 136 2.48 11.54 6.48
C VAL A 136 1.01 11.35 6.14
N GLU A 137 0.56 11.83 4.98
CA GLU A 137 -0.82 11.62 4.51
C GLU A 137 -1.12 10.14 4.26
N GLN A 138 -0.17 9.39 3.69
CA GLN A 138 -0.33 7.95 3.48
C GLN A 138 -0.42 7.19 4.80
N GLU A 139 0.39 7.55 5.79
CA GLU A 139 0.31 6.96 7.13
C GLU A 139 -1.04 7.24 7.79
N LYS A 140 -1.55 8.47 7.67
CA LYS A 140 -2.90 8.82 8.17
C LYS A 140 -3.98 8.00 7.47
N LYS A 141 -3.91 7.87 6.14
CA LYS A 141 -4.86 7.07 5.33
C LYS A 141 -4.83 5.58 5.69
N LYS A 142 -3.65 5.01 5.94
CA LYS A 142 -3.52 3.61 6.39
C LYS A 142 -4.17 3.43 7.75
N LYS A 143 -3.82 4.26 8.74
CA LYS A 143 -4.42 4.21 10.09
C LYS A 143 -5.95 4.33 10.06
N SER A 144 -6.51 5.19 9.21
CA SER A 144 -7.96 5.30 9.08
C SER A 144 -8.62 4.07 8.45
N LYS A 145 -7.94 3.37 7.53
CA LYS A 145 -8.43 2.13 6.93
C LYS A 145 -8.33 0.97 7.92
N ASP A 146 -7.21 0.86 8.62
CA ASP A 146 -7.02 -0.16 9.65
C ASP A 146 -8.03 0.01 10.80
N ALA A 147 -8.41 1.25 11.14
CA ALA A 147 -9.47 1.53 12.10
C ALA A 147 -10.87 1.16 11.59
N ALA A 148 -11.14 1.33 10.30
CA ALA A 148 -12.41 0.94 9.67
C ALA A 148 -12.52 -0.59 9.50
N GLU A 149 -11.41 -1.28 9.21
CA GLU A 149 -11.36 -2.74 9.13
C GLU A 149 -11.33 -3.41 10.51
N GLY A 150 -10.69 -2.79 11.51
CA GLY A 150 -10.68 -3.25 12.90
C GLY A 150 -11.99 -3.03 13.67
N GLN A 151 -12.85 -2.09 13.23
CA GLN A 151 -14.22 -1.95 13.76
C GLN A 151 -15.25 -2.84 13.05
N ASN A 152 -14.86 -3.57 12.00
CA ASN A 152 -15.76 -4.45 11.26
C ASN A 152 -15.80 -5.90 11.81
N VAL A 153 -15.25 -6.13 13.00
CA VAL A 153 -15.30 -7.44 13.69
C VAL A 153 -16.31 -7.46 14.85
N GLU A 154 -16.89 -6.32 15.29
CA GLU A 154 -17.90 -6.31 16.36
C GLU A 154 -19.20 -5.53 16.06
N ARG A 155 -19.45 -5.12 14.80
CA ARG A 155 -20.75 -4.56 14.36
C ARG A 155 -21.18 -5.03 12.98
N GLY A 156 -21.07 -6.34 12.74
CA GLY A 156 -21.50 -6.99 11.50
C GLY A 156 -22.48 -8.15 11.69
N ASP A 157 -23.03 -8.35 12.89
CA ASP A 157 -23.92 -9.49 13.20
C ASP A 157 -25.42 -9.18 13.00
N ALA A 158 -25.76 -8.33 12.03
CA ALA A 158 -27.15 -7.97 11.77
C ALA A 158 -27.50 -7.71 10.30
N ASN A 159 -26.69 -8.12 9.32
CA ASN A 159 -27.14 -8.10 7.93
C ASN A 159 -26.38 -9.04 6.97
N ARG A 160 -26.20 -10.30 7.36
CA ARG A 160 -26.06 -11.39 6.39
C ARG A 160 -27.41 -12.07 6.24
N ILE A 161 -28.34 -11.40 5.55
CA ILE A 161 -29.49 -12.10 4.98
C ILE A 161 -28.91 -13.08 3.96
N ARG A 162 -28.89 -14.35 4.37
CA ARG A 162 -28.54 -15.48 3.52
C ARG A 162 -29.52 -15.46 2.34
N ALA A 163 -29.01 -15.47 1.12
CA ALA A 163 -29.81 -15.43 -0.11
C ALA A 163 -30.77 -16.64 -0.28
N ASP A 164 -30.75 -17.61 0.65
CA ASP A 164 -31.72 -18.70 0.73
C ASP A 164 -33.02 -18.34 1.50
N SER A 165 -33.09 -17.19 2.18
CA SER A 165 -34.29 -16.82 2.98
C SER A 165 -35.45 -16.26 2.15
N VAL A 166 -35.24 -15.93 0.87
CA VAL A 166 -36.29 -15.38 -0.01
C VAL A 166 -37.22 -16.49 -0.53
N LEU A 167 -36.78 -17.75 -0.55
CA LEU A 167 -37.59 -18.87 -1.01
C LEU A 167 -38.51 -19.46 0.08
N GLN A 168 -38.30 -19.14 1.36
CA GLN A 168 -39.18 -19.60 2.45
C GLN A 168 -40.42 -18.70 2.60
N ASP A 169 -40.27 -17.38 2.48
CA ASP A 169 -41.38 -16.43 2.61
C ASP A 169 -42.39 -16.50 1.44
N GLU A 170 -41.97 -16.99 0.27
CA GLU A 170 -42.88 -17.28 -0.86
C GLU A 170 -43.63 -18.60 -0.65
N GLN A 171 -43.02 -19.57 0.02
CA GLN A 171 -43.62 -20.88 0.24
C GLN A 171 -44.71 -20.83 1.32
N GLU A 172 -44.50 -20.06 2.40
CA GLU A 172 -45.54 -19.80 3.40
C GLU A 172 -46.71 -19.00 2.80
N ARG A 173 -46.42 -17.97 1.98
CA ARG A 173 -47.48 -17.23 1.27
C ARG A 173 -48.26 -18.11 0.30
N HIS A 174 -47.60 -19.04 -0.39
CA HIS A 174 -48.25 -19.96 -1.31
C HIS A 174 -49.10 -21.00 -0.56
N GLU A 175 -48.63 -21.55 0.55
CA GLU A 175 -49.42 -22.46 1.39
C GLU A 175 -50.65 -21.77 2.00
N GLU A 176 -50.52 -20.51 2.44
CA GLU A 176 -51.64 -19.72 2.96
C GLU A 176 -52.66 -19.37 1.86
N LEU A 177 -52.18 -19.12 0.62
CA LEU A 177 -53.04 -18.90 -0.54
C LEU A 177 -53.78 -20.18 -0.97
N MET A 178 -53.10 -21.33 -0.95
CA MET A 178 -53.69 -22.63 -1.28
C MET A 178 -54.74 -23.07 -0.25
N SER A 179 -54.55 -22.74 1.02
CA SER A 179 -55.54 -22.96 2.09
C SER A 179 -56.80 -22.10 1.91
N LYS A 180 -56.66 -20.84 1.46
CA LYS A 180 -57.81 -19.96 1.15
C LYS A 180 -58.61 -20.38 -0.08
N ILE A 181 -58.01 -21.12 -1.00
CA ILE A 181 -58.64 -21.58 -2.25
C ILE A 181 -59.23 -23.01 -2.10
N GLY A 182 -59.03 -23.67 -0.96
CA GLY A 182 -59.67 -24.94 -0.61
C GLY A 182 -59.13 -26.16 -1.35
N ILE A 183 -57.86 -26.15 -1.74
CA ILE A 183 -57.20 -27.26 -2.43
C ILE A 183 -56.31 -28.01 -1.44
N GLU A 184 -56.66 -29.26 -1.12
CA GLU A 184 -55.84 -30.11 -0.25
C GLU A 184 -54.54 -30.53 -0.97
N PRO A 185 -53.35 -30.37 -0.36
CA PRO A 185 -52.10 -30.86 -0.94
C PRO A 185 -51.99 -32.39 -0.77
N ALA A 186 -51.75 -33.09 -1.87
CA ALA A 186 -51.54 -34.55 -1.90
C ALA A 186 -50.29 -34.98 -1.10
N PRO A 187 -50.27 -36.20 -0.52
CA PRO A 187 -49.14 -36.68 0.29
C PRO A 187 -47.88 -36.88 -0.58
N LYS A 188 -46.76 -36.31 -0.12
CA LYS A 188 -45.44 -36.50 -0.72
C LYS A 188 -44.92 -37.90 -0.40
N GLU A 189 -44.72 -38.74 -1.41
CA GLU A 189 -43.98 -39.99 -1.27
C GLU A 189 -42.47 -39.70 -1.05
N PRO A 190 -41.76 -40.53 -0.25
CA PRO A 190 -40.35 -40.32 0.02
C PRO A 190 -39.49 -40.70 -1.19
N ILE A 191 -38.65 -39.76 -1.63
CA ILE A 191 -37.68 -39.96 -2.71
C ILE A 191 -36.51 -40.81 -2.17
N GLU A 192 -36.29 -41.97 -2.77
CA GLU A 192 -35.16 -42.87 -2.48
C GLU A 192 -33.81 -42.21 -2.79
N ILE A 193 -32.85 -42.34 -1.86
CA ILE A 193 -31.47 -41.88 -2.01
C ILE A 193 -30.73 -42.89 -2.91
N VAL A 194 -30.50 -42.53 -4.18
CA VAL A 194 -29.65 -43.32 -5.10
C VAL A 194 -28.20 -42.86 -4.96
N GLY A 195 -27.30 -43.83 -4.79
CA GLY A 195 -25.95 -43.72 -4.24
C GLY A 195 -24.87 -43.00 -5.08
N SER A 196 -23.72 -42.90 -4.42
CA SER A 196 -22.48 -42.19 -4.75
C SER A 196 -21.81 -42.57 -6.08
N ILE A 197 -21.29 -41.55 -6.78
CA ILE A 197 -20.37 -41.67 -7.92
C ILE A 197 -18.95 -41.82 -7.37
N GLU A 198 -18.55 -43.05 -7.04
CA GLU A 198 -17.14 -43.46 -6.93
C GLU A 198 -16.98 -44.86 -7.53
N GLU A 199 -17.32 -45.00 -8.81
CA GLU A 199 -16.85 -46.11 -9.64
C GLU A 199 -16.91 -45.67 -11.11
N ARG A 200 -15.84 -44.99 -11.58
CA ARG A 200 -15.40 -44.90 -12.98
C ARG A 200 -14.24 -43.89 -13.09
N LEU A 201 -13.02 -44.39 -12.86
CA LEU A 201 -11.82 -44.30 -13.73
C LEU A 201 -10.54 -44.49 -12.91
#